data_AF-A0A2U1WC82-F1
#
_entry.id   AF-A0A2U1WC82-F1
#
_cell.length_a   1.000
_cell.length_b   1.000
_cell.length_c   1.000
_cell.angle_alpha   90.00
_cell.angle_beta   90.00
_cell.angle_gamma   90.00
#
_symmetry.space_group_name_H-M   'P 1'
#
loop_
_entity.id
_entity.type
_entity.pdbx_description
1 polymer ?
#
loop_
_entity_poly.entity_id
_entity_poly.type
_entity_poly.pdbx_seq_one_letter_code
_entity_poly.pdbx_strand_id
1 'polypeptide(L)'
;MPSLTPAPLAIILFQPDLADRPDRRSAIDLAHELLRTGAAVDVVAPMGGGPLRAELDPAVGQIDLAKRHAVTSPLALARVVAERQPALLAVPREVVWVGRLALWLARSKATLVVLTGQVEADLAAIRAATPRSD
;
A
#
# COMPACT_ATOMS: atom_id res chain seq x y z
N MET A 1 30.03 -13.19 -0.28
CA MET A 1 28.90 -14.01 0.22
C MET A 1 27.65 -13.15 0.10
N PRO A 2 26.64 -13.51 -0.72
CA PRO A 2 25.38 -12.77 -0.69
C PRO A 2 24.72 -13.03 0.67
N SER A 3 24.27 -11.96 1.33
CA SER A 3 23.52 -11.99 2.57
C SER A 3 22.24 -12.83 2.38
N LEU A 4 22.10 -13.92 3.15
CA LEU A 4 20.96 -14.84 3.14
C LEU A 4 19.70 -14.28 3.80
N THR A 5 19.68 -12.99 4.16
CA THR A 5 18.48 -12.37 4.71
C THR A 5 17.45 -12.26 3.58
N PRO A 6 16.26 -12.88 3.71
CA PRO A 6 15.20 -12.70 2.75
C PRO A 6 14.94 -11.20 2.54
N ALA A 7 14.82 -10.77 1.29
CA ALA A 7 14.42 -9.39 1.02
C ALA A 7 13.08 -9.13 1.72
N PRO A 8 12.93 -8.01 2.45
CA PRO A 8 11.70 -7.73 3.18
C PRO A 8 10.51 -7.69 2.20
N LEU A 9 9.36 -8.19 2.65
CA LEU A 9 8.13 -8.19 1.87
C LEU A 9 7.75 -6.75 1.51
N ALA A 10 7.80 -6.39 0.23
CA ALA A 10 7.44 -5.06 -0.25
C ALA A 10 5.92 -4.93 -0.45
N ILE A 11 5.30 -3.99 0.25
CA ILE A 11 3.85 -3.76 0.25
C ILE A 11 3.57 -2.29 -0.07
N ILE A 12 2.70 -2.05 -1.05
CA ILE A 12 2.11 -0.73 -1.27
C ILE A 12 0.72 -0.69 -0.63
N LEU A 13 0.48 0.29 0.23
CA LEU A 13 -0.84 0.66 0.73
C LEU A 13 -1.32 1.91 0.00
N PHE A 14 -2.26 1.77 -0.93
CA PHE A 14 -2.85 2.92 -1.63
C PHE A 14 -4.07 3.43 -0.89
N GLN A 15 -4.07 4.70 -0.50
CA GLN A 15 -5.22 5.37 0.12
C GLN A 15 -5.72 6.51 -0.77
N PRO A 16 -7.04 6.71 -0.90
CA PRO A 16 -7.58 7.74 -1.77
C PRO A 16 -7.40 9.16 -1.22
N ASP A 17 -7.19 9.28 0.09
CA ASP A 17 -6.79 10.46 0.84
C ASP A 17 -6.20 9.96 2.18
N LEU A 18 -5.60 10.84 2.99
CA LEU A 18 -5.24 10.54 4.38
C LEU A 18 -5.95 11.51 5.33
N ALA A 19 -7.22 11.80 5.04
CA ALA A 19 -8.05 12.59 5.94
C ALA A 19 -8.19 11.86 7.29
N ASP A 20 -8.35 12.63 8.35
CA ASP A 20 -8.59 12.07 9.68
C ASP A 20 -10.00 11.43 9.75
N ARG A 21 -10.07 10.15 9.43
CA ARG A 21 -11.27 9.31 9.45
C ARG A 21 -10.93 7.91 9.97
N PRO A 22 -11.88 7.19 10.59
CA PRO A 22 -11.60 5.90 11.22
C PRO A 22 -10.97 4.87 10.27
N ASP A 23 -11.46 4.76 9.04
CA ASP A 23 -10.96 3.84 8.02
C ASP A 23 -9.53 4.20 7.54
N ARG A 24 -9.21 5.49 7.50
CA ARG A 24 -7.85 5.97 7.16
C ARG A 24 -6.88 5.76 8.31
N ARG A 25 -7.30 5.98 9.56
CA ARG A 25 -6.48 5.65 10.74
C ARG A 25 -6.16 4.17 10.79
N SER A 26 -7.14 3.29 10.55
CA SER A 26 -6.89 1.86 10.44
C SER A 26 -5.84 1.51 9.38
N ALA A 27 -5.78 2.25 8.26
CA ALA A 27 -4.75 2.03 7.25
C ALA A 27 -3.35 2.48 7.69
N ILE A 28 -3.25 3.54 8.52
CA ILE A 28 -1.99 3.98 9.12
C ILE A 28 -1.52 2.98 10.17
N ASP A 29 -2.42 2.56 11.06
CA ASP A 29 -2.14 1.53 12.07
C ASP A 29 -1.67 0.24 11.38
N LEU A 30 -2.36 -0.18 10.32
CA LEU A 30 -1.95 -1.30 9.48
C LEU A 30 -0.54 -1.12 8.91
N ALA A 31 -0.17 0.07 8.44
CA ALA A 31 1.17 0.35 7.92
C ALA A 31 2.25 0.17 8.99
N HIS A 32 2.01 0.68 10.21
CA HIS A 32 2.92 0.51 11.34
C HIS A 32 3.00 -0.95 11.79
N GLU A 33 1.88 -1.66 11.83
CA GLU A 33 1.83 -3.09 12.12
C GLU A 33 2.69 -3.90 11.15
N LEU A 34 2.55 -3.66 9.85
CA LEU A 34 3.33 -4.33 8.80
C LEU A 34 4.82 -4.00 8.92
N LEU A 35 5.16 -2.73 9.17
CA LEU A 35 6.53 -2.30 9.41
C LEU A 35 7.16 -3.05 10.61
N ARG A 36 6.43 -3.18 11.73
CA ARG A 36 6.90 -3.92 12.92
C ARG A 36 7.11 -5.41 12.64
N THR A 37 6.39 -5.99 11.68
CA THR A 37 6.62 -7.37 11.23
C THR A 37 7.78 -7.53 10.25
N GLY A 38 8.48 -6.43 9.90
CA GLY A 38 9.65 -6.43 9.02
C GLY A 38 9.32 -6.27 7.52
N ALA A 39 8.08 -5.91 7.17
CA ALA A 39 7.73 -5.58 5.80
C ALA A 39 8.28 -4.20 5.40
N ALA A 40 8.65 -4.04 4.13
CA ALA A 40 8.92 -2.73 3.55
C ALA A 40 7.60 -2.14 3.06
N VAL A 41 7.15 -1.05 3.68
CA VAL A 41 5.81 -0.50 3.45
C VAL A 41 5.91 0.88 2.81
N ASP A 42 5.25 1.06 1.67
CA ASP A 42 5.02 2.35 1.02
C ASP A 42 3.54 2.73 1.13
N VAL A 43 3.23 3.84 1.78
CA VAL A 43 1.90 4.46 1.74
C VAL A 43 1.84 5.43 0.57
N VAL A 44 0.92 5.17 -0.37
CA VAL A 44 0.73 5.95 -1.59
C VAL A 44 -0.61 6.68 -1.50
N ALA A 45 -0.59 8.00 -1.64
CA ALA A 45 -1.81 8.81 -1.63
C ALA A 45 -1.74 9.98 -2.62
N PRO A 46 -2.89 10.55 -3.04
CA PRO A 46 -2.93 11.81 -3.78
C PRO A 46 -2.31 12.99 -3.03
N MET A 47 -1.98 14.03 -3.79
CA MET A 47 -1.36 15.26 -3.33
C MET A 47 -2.25 16.03 -2.37
N GLY A 48 -1.64 16.51 -1.28
CA GLY A 48 -2.36 17.16 -0.18
C GLY A 48 -3.01 16.18 0.79
N GLY A 49 -2.53 14.92 0.80
CA GLY A 49 -3.06 13.79 1.58
C GLY A 49 -3.02 13.97 3.09
N GLY A 50 -3.84 14.87 3.61
CA GLY A 50 -4.41 14.92 4.97
C GLY A 50 -3.46 14.95 6.18
N PRO A 51 -4.01 15.19 7.38
CA PRO A 51 -3.23 15.33 8.61
C PRO A 51 -2.54 14.02 9.03
N LEU A 52 -3.10 12.86 8.68
CA LEU A 52 -2.56 11.55 9.09
C LEU A 52 -1.19 11.24 8.48
N ARG A 53 -0.75 12.00 7.46
CA ARG A 53 0.59 11.87 6.89
C ARG A 53 1.69 12.17 7.92
N ALA A 54 1.43 13.09 8.86
CA ALA A 54 2.37 13.42 9.93
C ALA A 54 2.48 12.31 11.00
N GLU A 55 1.53 11.38 11.04
CA GLU A 55 1.49 10.26 12.00
C GLU A 55 2.25 9.02 11.48
N LEU A 56 2.63 9.00 10.19
CA LEU A 56 3.39 7.90 9.61
C LEU A 56 4.81 7.84 10.18
N ASP A 57 5.25 6.63 10.51
CA ASP A 57 6.62 6.39 10.93
C ASP A 57 7.57 6.78 9.78
N PRO A 58 8.70 7.48 10.03
CA PRO A 58 9.64 7.87 8.99
C PRO A 58 10.20 6.71 8.15
N ALA A 59 10.17 5.48 8.67
CA ALA A 59 10.56 4.28 7.95
C ALA A 59 9.49 3.78 6.96
N VAL A 60 8.23 4.25 7.07
CA VAL A 60 7.21 4.03 6.04
C VAL A 60 7.46 4.99 4.89
N GLY A 61 7.65 4.46 3.69
CA GLY A 61 7.79 5.28 2.50
C GLY A 61 6.50 6.04 2.21
N GLN A 62 6.60 7.35 2.02
CA GLN A 62 5.44 8.20 1.77
C GLN A 62 5.49 8.72 0.33
N ILE A 63 4.62 8.21 -0.53
CA ILE A 63 4.65 8.53 -1.96
C ILE A 63 3.42 9.36 -2.32
N ASP A 64 3.69 10.54 -2.87
CA ASP A 64 2.66 11.43 -3.38
C ASP A 64 2.46 11.20 -4.89
N LEU A 65 1.23 10.97 -5.32
CA LEU A 65 0.94 10.76 -6.75
C LEU A 65 0.96 12.05 -7.58
N ALA A 66 1.20 13.22 -6.98
CA ALA A 66 1.14 14.54 -7.63
C ALA A 66 -0.20 14.79 -8.37
N LYS A 67 -1.26 14.08 -7.94
CA LYS A 67 -2.64 14.19 -8.44
C LYS A 67 -3.54 14.61 -7.30
N ARG A 68 -4.58 15.39 -7.59
CA ARG A 68 -5.54 15.84 -6.56
C ARG A 68 -6.60 14.79 -6.20
N HIS A 69 -6.82 13.78 -7.04
CA HIS A 69 -7.91 12.82 -6.87
C HIS A 69 -7.45 11.38 -7.14
N ALA A 70 -7.76 10.46 -6.22
CA ALA A 70 -7.43 9.04 -6.33
C ALA A 70 -8.03 8.35 -7.56
N VAL A 71 -9.30 8.68 -7.85
CA VAL A 71 -10.10 8.15 -8.97
C VAL A 71 -9.40 8.39 -10.31
N THR A 72 -8.64 9.48 -10.46
CA THR A 72 -7.94 9.80 -11.72
C THR A 72 -6.46 9.41 -11.72
N SER A 73 -6.02 8.67 -10.70
CA SER A 73 -4.62 8.30 -10.49
C SER A 73 -4.17 6.89 -10.93
N PRO A 74 -4.93 6.04 -11.68
CA PRO A 74 -4.45 4.70 -12.05
C PRO A 74 -3.08 4.69 -12.74
N LEU A 75 -2.81 5.64 -13.64
CA LEU A 75 -1.53 5.71 -14.34
C LEU A 75 -0.37 6.14 -13.43
N ALA A 76 -0.63 7.07 -12.50
CA ALA A 76 0.38 7.48 -11.53
C ALA A 76 0.71 6.33 -10.57
N LEU A 77 -0.32 5.64 -10.07
CA LEU A 77 -0.15 4.45 -9.26
C LEU A 77 0.58 3.33 -10.03
N ALA A 78 0.27 3.12 -11.32
CA ALA A 78 0.95 2.14 -12.15
C ALA A 78 2.46 2.40 -12.26
N ARG A 79 2.88 3.67 -12.36
CA ARG A 79 4.31 4.03 -12.37
C ARG A 79 4.99 3.67 -11.05
N VAL A 80 4.37 4.01 -9.92
CA VAL A 80 4.88 3.64 -8.60
C VAL A 80 5.00 2.12 -8.46
N VAL A 81 3.97 1.37 -8.88
CA VAL A 81 4.00 -0.10 -8.88
C VAL A 81 5.12 -0.64 -9.77
N ALA A 82 5.32 -0.06 -10.96
CA ALA A 82 6.38 -0.50 -11.87
C ALA A 82 7.79 -0.20 -11.33
N GLU A 83 7.96 0.90 -10.61
CA GLU A 83 9.24 1.30 -10.01
C GLU A 83 9.55 0.51 -8.74
N ARG A 84 8.56 0.32 -7.87
CA ARG A 84 8.72 -0.34 -6.56
C ARG A 84 8.61 -1.86 -6.62
N GLN A 85 7.97 -2.40 -7.66
CA GLN A 85 7.75 -3.84 -7.85
C GLN A 85 7.24 -4.53 -6.55
N PRO A 86 6.15 -4.04 -5.94
CA PRO A 86 5.68 -4.62 -4.68
C PRO A 86 5.22 -6.06 -4.88
N ALA A 87 5.31 -6.86 -3.83
CA ALA A 87 4.67 -8.18 -3.80
C ALA A 87 3.15 -8.05 -3.63
N LEU A 88 2.71 -7.03 -2.88
CA LEU A 88 1.30 -6.80 -2.56
C LEU A 88 0.92 -5.34 -2.81
N LEU A 89 -0.27 -5.13 -3.41
CA LEU A 89 -0.93 -3.83 -3.49
C LEU A 89 -2.23 -3.90 -2.69
N ALA A 90 -2.27 -3.26 -1.52
CA ALA A 90 -3.48 -3.19 -0.71
C ALA A 90 -4.23 -1.87 -0.96
N VAL A 91 -5.54 -1.97 -1.18
CA VAL A 91 -6.39 -0.84 -1.57
C VAL A 91 -7.75 -0.89 -0.85
N PRO A 92 -8.33 0.23 -0.43
CA PRO A 92 -9.71 0.28 0.05
C PRO A 92 -10.70 -0.17 -1.02
N ARG A 93 -11.82 -0.75 -0.57
CA ARG A 93 -12.88 -1.24 -1.45
C ARG A 93 -13.39 -0.21 -2.45
N GLU A 94 -13.51 1.07 -2.06
CA GLU A 94 -14.00 2.15 -2.93
C GLU A 94 -13.11 2.44 -4.14
N VAL A 95 -11.81 2.15 -4.06
CA VAL A 95 -10.82 2.40 -5.12
C VAL A 95 -10.17 1.12 -5.63
N VAL A 96 -10.79 -0.03 -5.39
CA VAL A 96 -10.26 -1.33 -5.85
C VAL A 96 -10.02 -1.39 -7.35
N TRP A 97 -10.89 -0.74 -8.13
CA TRP A 97 -10.77 -0.69 -9.58
C TRP A 97 -9.54 0.12 -10.03
N VAL A 98 -9.13 1.16 -9.27
CA VAL A 98 -7.91 1.94 -9.51
C VAL A 98 -6.69 1.05 -9.33
N GLY A 99 -6.65 0.28 -8.23
CA GLY A 99 -5.58 -0.67 -7.96
C GLY A 99 -5.48 -1.75 -9.05
N ARG A 100 -6.61 -2.34 -9.44
CA ARG A 100 -6.64 -3.35 -10.51
C ARG A 100 -6.14 -2.81 -11.85
N LEU A 101 -6.56 -1.60 -12.21
CA LEU A 101 -6.11 -0.95 -13.45
C LEU A 101 -4.61 -0.60 -13.37
N ALA A 102 -4.13 -0.16 -12.22
CA ALA A 102 -2.71 0.13 -12.02
C ALA A 102 -1.83 -1.11 -12.18
N LEU A 103 -2.22 -2.27 -11.60
CA LEU A 103 -1.50 -3.53 -11.78
C LEU A 103 -1.47 -3.97 -13.25
N TRP A 104 -2.61 -3.85 -13.95
CA TRP A 104 -2.70 -4.18 -15.37
C TRP A 104 -1.79 -3.29 -16.22
N LEU A 105 -1.82 -1.97 -16.01
CA LEU A 105 -0.96 -1.00 -16.71
C LEU A 105 0.52 -1.24 -16.42
N ALA A 106 0.87 -1.56 -15.18
CA ALA A 106 2.24 -1.84 -14.76
C ALA A 106 2.73 -3.23 -15.19
N ARG A 107 1.84 -4.09 -15.72
CA ARG A 107 2.09 -5.53 -15.98
C ARG A 107 2.68 -6.24 -14.74
N SER A 108 2.23 -5.83 -13.57
CA SER A 108 2.74 -6.33 -12.29
C SER A 108 2.14 -7.69 -11.93
N LYS A 109 2.93 -8.53 -11.26
CA LYS A 109 2.48 -9.80 -10.68
C LYS A 109 2.04 -9.65 -9.21
N ALA A 110 2.02 -8.43 -8.67
CA ALA A 110 1.63 -8.17 -7.30
C ALA A 110 0.21 -8.68 -7.02
N THR A 111 -0.02 -9.26 -5.84
CA THR A 111 -1.37 -9.63 -5.41
C THR A 111 -2.13 -8.40 -4.95
N LEU A 112 -3.33 -8.20 -5.48
CA LEU A 112 -4.24 -7.15 -5.03
C LEU A 112 -4.96 -7.61 -3.75
N VAL A 113 -4.86 -6.83 -2.68
CA VAL A 113 -5.58 -7.06 -1.41
C VAL A 113 -6.59 -5.94 -1.21
N VAL A 114 -7.83 -6.30 -0.87
CA VAL A 114 -8.89 -5.31 -0.61
C VAL A 114 -9.00 -5.08 0.89
N LEU A 115 -8.83 -3.84 1.32
CA LEU A 115 -8.91 -3.42 2.71
C LEU A 115 -10.36 -3.19 3.12
N THR A 116 -10.67 -3.63 4.33
CA THR A 116 -11.98 -3.52 4.98
C THR A 116 -12.06 -2.38 5.97
N GLY A 117 -10.91 -1.79 6.35
CA GLY A 117 -10.82 -0.76 7.38
C GLY A 117 -10.74 -1.32 8.80
N GLN A 118 -10.55 -2.64 8.93
CA GLN A 118 -10.34 -3.33 10.19
C GLN A 118 -8.93 -3.92 10.21
N VAL A 119 -8.06 -3.39 11.06
CA VAL A 119 -6.62 -3.71 11.09
C VAL A 119 -6.36 -5.21 11.17
N GLU A 120 -7.03 -5.92 12.09
CA GLU A 120 -6.81 -7.36 12.29
C GLU A 120 -7.22 -8.19 11.06
N ALA A 121 -8.37 -7.88 10.46
CA ALA A 121 -8.85 -8.56 9.26
C ALA A 121 -7.95 -8.27 8.06
N ASP A 122 -7.51 -7.02 7.92
CA ASP A 122 -6.65 -6.57 6.81
C ASP A 122 -5.23 -7.16 6.94
N LEU A 123 -4.69 -7.26 8.16
CA LEU A 123 -3.45 -8.00 8.44
C LEU A 123 -3.56 -9.48 8.07
N ALA A 124 -4.68 -10.13 8.45
CA ALA A 124 -4.91 -11.53 8.13
C ALA A 124 -5.00 -11.74 6.60
N ALA A 125 -5.68 -10.84 5.89
CA ALA A 125 -5.78 -10.86 4.43
C ALA A 125 -4.41 -10.69 3.76
N ILE A 126 -3.59 -9.75 4.24
CA ILE A 126 -2.23 -9.52 3.73
C ILE A 126 -1.34 -10.75 3.98
N ARG A 127 -1.39 -11.34 5.18
CA ARG A 127 -0.63 -12.56 5.50
C ARG A 127 -1.05 -13.74 4.63
N ALA A 128 -2.35 -13.90 4.38
CA ALA A 128 -2.87 -14.96 3.50
C ALA A 128 -2.47 -14.75 2.03
N ALA A 129 -2.34 -13.50 1.58
CA ALA A 129 -1.94 -13.14 0.22
C ALA A 129 -0.42 -13.15 0.00
N THR A 130 0.37 -13.20 1.08
CA THR A 130 1.83 -13.20 1.01
C THR A 130 2.31 -14.47 0.31
N PRO A 131 3.13 -14.38 -0.75
CA PRO A 131 3.69 -15.54 -1.41
C PRO A 131 4.49 -16.37 -0.39
N ARG A 132 4.15 -17.66 -0.24
CA ARG A 132 5.02 -18.58 0.50
C ARG A 132 6.25 -18.83 -0.36
N SER A 133 7.42 -18.45 0.13
CA SER A 133 8.68 -18.97 -0.38
C SER A 133 8.75 -20.44 0.05
N ASP A 134 8.51 -21.36 -0.88
CA ASP A 134 8.93 -22.76 -0.73
C ASP A 134 10.46 -22.88 -0.83
#